data_AF-A0A2J6S5J5-F1
#
_entry.id   AF-A0A2J6S5J5-F1
#
_cell.length_a   1.000
_cell.length_b   1.000
_cell.length_c   1.000
_cell.angle_alpha   90.00
_cell.angle_beta   90.00
_cell.angle_gamma   90.00
#
_symmetry.space_group_name_H-M   'P 1'
#
loop_
_entity.id
_entity.type
_entity.pdbx_description
1 polymer ?
#
loop_
_entity_poly.entity_id
_entity_poly.type
_entity_poly.pdbx_seq_one_letter_code
_entity_poly.pdbx_strand_id
1 'polypeptide(L)'
;MTPLASVFDGNDSKIKLVPWLVSKGANLQDRFEPFLDFWHDGLKISHLVAAGVGKNLHKTFARGWRFQCTSLQRFRDYGLDTMKLLLGPGSSVCYDHCNCLCSGAGCSPLTMILKSIVKSYPYPYQNCTGTRLTIMDWILKVGDLEPSTKHKVSLEALRFILFDEMDLTHTCCQPAGNIIKPTIDEEEASEVRDEEVDMIFQFEALYKRAVLE
;
A
#
# COMPACT_ATOMS: atom_id res chain seq x y z
N MET A 1 -34.76 4.07 -0.26
CA MET A 1 -33.57 3.19 -0.16
C MET A 1 -33.47 2.39 -1.46
N THR A 2 -32.46 2.65 -2.29
CA THR A 2 -32.25 1.90 -3.54
C THR A 2 -31.62 0.54 -3.19
N PRO A 3 -32.10 -0.60 -3.71
CA PRO A 3 -31.53 -1.91 -3.38
C PRO A 3 -30.07 -1.98 -3.81
N LEU A 4 -29.17 -2.40 -2.91
CA LEU A 4 -27.73 -2.60 -3.19
C LEU A 4 -27.53 -3.37 -4.51
N ALA A 5 -28.34 -4.39 -4.77
CA ALA A 5 -28.28 -5.18 -6.00
C ALA A 5 -28.41 -4.37 -7.31
N SER A 6 -29.16 -3.25 -7.31
CA SER A 6 -29.34 -2.40 -8.50
C SER A 6 -28.18 -1.44 -8.78
N VAL A 7 -27.29 -1.23 -7.81
CA VAL A 7 -26.06 -0.43 -7.98
C VAL A 7 -24.93 -1.29 -8.56
N PHE A 8 -25.03 -2.62 -8.43
CA PHE A 8 -23.94 -3.55 -8.73
C PHE A 8 -24.07 -4.39 -10.01
N ASP A 9 -24.99 -4.05 -10.91
CA ASP A 9 -25.21 -4.83 -12.13
C ASP A 9 -24.15 -4.51 -13.22
N GLY A 10 -23.14 -5.37 -13.32
CA GLY A 10 -22.04 -5.30 -14.31
C GLY A 10 -20.63 -5.28 -13.72
N ASN A 11 -19.62 -5.69 -14.51
CA ASN A 11 -18.19 -5.67 -14.10
C ASN A 11 -17.69 -4.26 -13.68
N ASP A 12 -18.41 -3.20 -14.06
CA ASP A 12 -18.11 -1.81 -13.68
C ASP A 12 -18.39 -1.48 -12.22
N SER A 13 -19.24 -2.26 -11.54
CA SER A 13 -19.69 -1.93 -10.20
C SER A 13 -18.69 -2.24 -9.09
N LYS A 14 -17.81 -3.22 -9.31
CA LYS A 14 -16.72 -3.54 -8.36
C LYS A 14 -15.62 -2.47 -8.39
N ILE A 15 -15.51 -1.73 -9.50
CA ILE A 15 -14.45 -0.75 -9.79
C ILE A 15 -14.79 0.64 -9.23
N LYS A 16 -15.88 0.83 -8.49
CA LYS A 16 -16.14 2.10 -7.77
C LYS A 16 -16.63 1.91 -6.34
N LEU A 17 -16.57 0.68 -5.85
CA LEU A 17 -17.13 0.32 -4.55
C LEU A 17 -16.49 1.13 -3.42
N VAL A 18 -15.16 1.26 -3.40
CA VAL A 18 -14.48 1.95 -2.30
C VAL A 18 -14.78 3.45 -2.25
N PRO A 19 -14.56 4.25 -3.31
CA PRO A 19 -14.97 5.66 -3.31
C PRO A 19 -16.45 5.85 -2.99
N TRP A 20 -17.32 4.97 -3.51
CA TRP A 20 -18.74 5.02 -3.23
C TRP A 20 -19.05 4.75 -1.76
N LEU A 21 -18.48 3.70 -1.15
CA LEU A 21 -18.67 3.38 0.27
C LEU A 21 -18.21 4.53 1.16
N VAL A 22 -17.04 5.12 0.89
CA VAL A 22 -16.53 6.29 1.62
C VAL A 22 -17.50 7.47 1.47
N SER A 23 -18.04 7.71 0.26
CA SER A 23 -19.07 8.75 0.04
C SER A 23 -20.38 8.48 0.78
N LYS A 24 -20.62 7.24 1.23
CA LYS A 24 -21.76 6.84 2.07
C LYS A 24 -21.44 6.82 3.57
N GLY A 25 -20.26 7.30 3.96
CA GLY A 25 -19.85 7.40 5.36
C GLY A 25 -19.03 6.21 5.87
N ALA A 26 -18.61 5.28 5.01
CA ALA A 26 -17.67 4.25 5.43
C ALA A 26 -16.33 4.90 5.83
N ASN A 27 -15.79 4.49 6.98
CA ASN A 27 -14.56 5.05 7.52
C ASN A 27 -13.39 4.09 7.29
N LEU A 28 -12.38 4.52 6.54
CA LEU A 28 -11.20 3.71 6.22
C LEU A 28 -10.30 3.46 7.44
N GLN A 29 -10.50 4.20 8.54
CA GLN A 29 -9.81 3.99 9.81
C GLN A 29 -10.41 2.86 10.64
N ASP A 30 -11.64 2.42 10.32
CA ASP A 30 -12.29 1.36 11.05
C ASP A 30 -11.44 0.08 10.93
N ARG A 31 -11.37 -0.65 12.04
CA ARG A 31 -10.73 -1.95 12.09
C ARG A 31 -11.73 -2.98 11.58
N PHE A 32 -11.24 -3.91 10.77
CA PHE A 32 -12.06 -5.04 10.37
C PHE A 32 -12.27 -5.93 11.60
N GLU A 33 -13.53 -6.13 12.03
CA GLU A 33 -13.80 -7.12 13.06
C GLU A 33 -13.45 -8.51 12.50
N PRO A 34 -12.81 -9.40 13.28
CA PRO A 34 -12.47 -10.74 12.83
C PRO A 34 -13.76 -11.51 12.54
N PHE A 35 -14.21 -11.50 11.28
CA PHE A 35 -15.33 -12.34 10.86
C PHE A 35 -14.89 -13.80 10.65
N LEU A 36 -13.57 -14.04 10.60
CA LEU A 36 -12.93 -15.34 10.43
C LEU A 36 -11.59 -15.34 11.18
N ASP A 37 -11.20 -16.46 11.79
CA ASP A 37 -9.92 -16.69 12.51
C ASP A 37 -8.65 -16.42 11.68
N PHE A 38 -8.81 -16.00 10.42
CA PHE A 38 -7.74 -15.68 9.47
C PHE A 38 -7.31 -14.22 9.48
N TRP A 39 -8.10 -13.33 10.10
CA TRP A 39 -7.79 -11.90 10.18
C TRP A 39 -7.28 -11.57 11.57
N HIS A 40 -6.07 -11.03 11.63
CA HIS A 40 -5.53 -10.59 12.91
C HIS A 40 -6.27 -9.36 13.40
N ASP A 41 -6.46 -9.30 14.71
CA ASP A 41 -7.10 -8.19 15.39
C ASP A 41 -6.49 -6.86 14.92
N GLY A 42 -7.35 -6.03 14.34
CA GLY A 42 -7.04 -4.63 14.16
C GLY A 42 -6.42 -4.21 12.84
N LEU A 43 -6.46 -5.04 11.79
CA LEU A 43 -6.16 -4.54 10.45
C LEU A 43 -7.15 -3.42 10.04
N LYS A 44 -6.62 -2.28 9.58
CA LYS A 44 -7.46 -1.17 9.10
C LYS A 44 -8.00 -1.46 7.70
N ILE A 45 -9.24 -1.03 7.44
CA ILE A 45 -9.86 -1.15 6.11
C ILE A 45 -8.99 -0.50 5.03
N SER A 46 -8.32 0.62 5.35
CA SER A 46 -7.39 1.28 4.45
C SER A 46 -6.27 0.37 3.91
N HIS A 47 -5.74 -0.57 4.70
CA HIS A 47 -4.71 -1.51 4.27
C HIS A 47 -5.25 -2.56 3.32
N LEU A 48 -6.46 -3.06 3.58
CA LEU A 48 -7.15 -3.98 2.66
C LEU A 48 -7.37 -3.34 1.30
N VAL A 49 -7.90 -2.11 1.32
CA VAL A 49 -8.12 -1.31 0.11
C VAL A 49 -6.78 -1.06 -0.60
N ALA A 50 -5.76 -0.61 0.13
CA ALA A 50 -4.43 -0.34 -0.40
C ALA A 50 -3.79 -1.58 -1.06
N ALA A 51 -3.86 -2.73 -0.39
CA ALA A 51 -3.37 -3.99 -0.95
C ALA A 51 -4.15 -4.37 -2.21
N GLY A 52 -5.47 -4.17 -2.23
CA GLY A 52 -6.31 -4.37 -3.42
C GLY A 52 -5.93 -3.44 -4.58
N VAL A 53 -5.67 -2.16 -4.30
CA VAL A 53 -5.17 -1.19 -5.28
C VAL A 53 -3.85 -1.67 -5.87
N GLY A 54 -2.88 -2.04 -5.03
CA GLY A 54 -1.58 -2.52 -5.51
C GLY A 54 -1.66 -3.76 -6.41
N LYS A 55 -2.50 -4.75 -6.04
CA LYS A 55 -2.74 -5.94 -6.88
C LYS A 55 -3.36 -5.60 -8.22
N ASN A 56 -4.16 -4.55 -8.33
CA ASN A 56 -4.74 -4.16 -9.62
C ASN A 56 -3.78 -3.31 -10.44
N LEU A 57 -3.02 -2.43 -9.80
CA LEU A 57 -2.03 -1.60 -10.47
C LEU A 57 -0.94 -2.43 -11.15
N HIS A 58 -0.46 -3.53 -10.53
CA HIS A 58 0.55 -4.38 -11.16
C HIS A 58 0.10 -4.91 -12.53
N LYS A 59 -1.19 -5.21 -12.71
CA LYS A 59 -1.73 -5.72 -13.98
C LYS A 59 -1.65 -4.67 -15.09
N THR A 60 -1.83 -3.41 -14.72
CA THR A 60 -1.70 -2.27 -15.62
C THR A 60 -0.26 -2.07 -16.06
N PHE A 61 0.70 -2.24 -15.15
CA PHE A 61 2.13 -2.16 -15.49
C PHE A 61 2.60 -3.36 -16.32
N ALA A 62 2.25 -4.58 -15.92
CA ALA A 62 2.71 -5.82 -16.57
C ALA A 62 2.25 -5.96 -18.03
N ARG A 63 1.08 -5.39 -18.37
CA ARG A 63 0.53 -5.47 -19.73
C ARG A 63 1.06 -4.39 -20.68
N GLY A 64 1.92 -3.49 -20.20
CA GLY A 64 2.37 -2.35 -20.97
C GLY A 64 1.25 -1.33 -21.14
N TRP A 65 1.49 -0.12 -20.65
CA TRP A 65 0.54 1.01 -20.70
C TRP A 65 0.02 1.36 -22.11
N ARG A 66 0.70 0.88 -23.17
CA ARG A 66 0.40 1.21 -24.56
C ARG A 66 -0.90 0.61 -25.08
N PHE A 67 -1.53 -0.33 -24.38
CA PHE A 67 -2.82 -0.86 -24.80
C PHE A 67 -3.97 0.03 -24.33
N GLN A 68 -4.53 0.81 -25.27
CA GLN A 68 -5.77 1.57 -25.11
C GLN A 68 -6.99 0.64 -25.06
N CYS A 69 -7.03 -0.30 -24.10
CA CYS A 69 -8.23 -1.07 -23.83
C CYS A 69 -9.08 -0.31 -22.81
N THR A 70 -10.36 -0.08 -23.13
CA THR A 70 -11.32 0.62 -22.25
C THR A 70 -11.40 0.01 -20.85
N SER A 71 -11.22 -1.31 -20.72
CA SER A 71 -11.17 -1.99 -19.42
C SER A 71 -9.96 -1.57 -18.58
N LEU A 72 -8.76 -1.44 -19.17
CA LEU A 72 -7.55 -1.01 -18.46
C LEU A 72 -7.63 0.46 -18.04
N GLN A 73 -8.25 1.31 -18.86
CA GLN A 73 -8.50 2.70 -18.50
C GLN A 73 -9.40 2.80 -17.26
N ARG A 74 -10.44 1.97 -17.15
CA ARG A 74 -11.31 1.94 -15.96
C ARG A 74 -10.57 1.47 -14.70
N PHE A 75 -9.75 0.42 -14.80
CA PHE A 75 -8.93 -0.03 -13.67
C PHE A 75 -7.93 1.04 -13.22
N ARG A 76 -7.35 1.75 -14.19
CA ARG A 76 -6.49 2.91 -13.92
C ARG A 76 -7.27 3.98 -13.17
N ASP A 77 -8.40 4.45 -13.70
CA ASP A 77 -9.16 5.56 -13.11
C ASP A 77 -9.60 5.23 -11.68
N TYR A 78 -10.08 4.01 -11.44
CA TYR A 78 -10.37 3.56 -10.07
C TYR A 78 -9.16 3.49 -9.15
N GLY A 79 -8.04 2.96 -9.64
CA GLY A 79 -6.80 2.93 -8.88
C GLY A 79 -6.37 4.33 -8.48
N LEU A 80 -6.50 5.30 -9.39
CA LEU A 80 -6.18 6.70 -9.13
C LEU A 80 -7.14 7.34 -8.13
N ASP A 81 -8.46 7.20 -8.31
CA ASP A 81 -9.44 7.75 -7.37
C ASP A 81 -9.26 7.18 -5.96
N THR A 82 -9.00 5.86 -5.87
CA THR A 82 -8.77 5.20 -4.59
C THR A 82 -7.43 5.63 -3.97
N MET A 83 -6.37 5.81 -4.77
CA MET A 83 -5.11 6.38 -4.25
C MET A 83 -5.29 7.82 -3.79
N LYS A 84 -6.06 8.65 -4.48
CA LYS A 84 -6.37 10.01 -4.04
C LYS A 84 -7.10 10.01 -2.69
N LEU A 85 -8.00 9.05 -2.48
CA LEU A 85 -8.66 8.88 -1.18
C LEU A 85 -7.69 8.39 -0.09
N LEU A 86 -6.82 7.44 -0.41
CA LEU A 86 -5.88 6.84 0.56
C LEU A 86 -4.69 7.74 0.91
N LEU A 87 -4.21 8.53 -0.05
CA LEU A 87 -2.96 9.29 0.04
C LEU A 87 -3.19 10.81 0.07
N GLY A 88 -4.39 11.29 -0.30
CA GLY A 88 -4.69 12.71 -0.44
C GLY A 88 -4.68 13.47 0.90
N PRO A 89 -4.77 14.81 0.86
CA PRO A 89 -4.67 15.67 2.03
C PRO A 89 -5.78 15.44 3.07
N GLY A 90 -6.93 14.91 2.66
CA GLY A 90 -8.03 14.51 3.55
C GLY A 90 -7.88 13.12 4.16
N SER A 91 -6.85 12.36 3.76
CA SER A 91 -6.54 11.07 4.36
C SER A 91 -5.92 11.33 5.73
N SER A 92 -6.65 11.00 6.80
CA SER A 92 -6.04 10.85 8.11
C SER A 92 -5.03 9.71 8.01
N VAL A 93 -3.77 9.96 8.39
CA VAL A 93 -2.72 8.96 8.15
C VAL A 93 -3.08 7.67 8.88
N CYS A 94 -3.24 6.62 8.10
CA CYS A 94 -3.97 5.43 8.47
C CYS A 94 -2.97 4.32 8.82
N TYR A 95 -2.12 4.56 9.82
CA TYR A 95 -1.13 3.57 10.24
C TYR A 95 -1.78 2.40 10.99
N ASP A 96 -1.32 1.17 10.79
CA ASP A 96 -1.77 -0.02 11.55
C ASP A 96 -1.11 -0.11 12.93
N HIS A 97 -0.20 0.83 13.24
CA HIS A 97 0.67 0.76 14.41
C HIS A 97 1.51 -0.52 14.47
N CYS A 98 1.81 -1.14 13.32
CA CYS A 98 2.78 -2.23 13.30
C CYS A 98 4.15 -1.73 13.79
N ASN A 99 4.93 -2.61 14.43
CA ASN A 99 6.25 -2.27 14.98
C ASN A 99 7.39 -2.37 13.96
N CYS A 100 7.08 -2.49 12.66
CA CYS A 100 8.12 -2.53 11.63
C CYS A 100 8.64 -1.14 11.30
N LEU A 101 9.97 -1.05 11.15
CA LEU A 101 10.69 0.19 10.89
C LEU A 101 10.62 0.65 9.42
N CYS A 102 10.01 -0.14 8.53
CA CYS A 102 9.78 0.23 7.14
C CYS A 102 8.91 1.49 6.96
N SER A 103 8.28 1.98 8.04
CA SER A 103 7.57 3.25 8.11
C SER A 103 7.73 3.87 9.49
N GLY A 104 7.65 5.20 9.60
CA GLY A 104 7.94 5.93 10.85
C GLY A 104 6.91 5.76 11.98
N ALA A 105 5.70 5.30 11.67
CA ALA A 105 4.60 5.18 12.65
C ALA A 105 3.73 3.92 12.44
N GLY A 106 4.30 2.88 11.83
CA GLY A 106 3.59 1.71 11.33
C GLY A 106 3.28 1.80 9.83
N CYS A 107 2.80 0.73 9.20
CA CYS A 107 2.63 0.67 7.76
C CYS A 107 1.57 1.66 7.29
N SER A 108 1.91 2.49 6.31
CA SER A 108 0.94 3.37 5.67
C SER A 108 0.18 2.64 4.55
N PRO A 109 -0.97 3.18 4.10
CA PRO A 109 -1.62 2.71 2.88
C PRO A 109 -0.68 2.69 1.67
N LEU A 110 0.23 3.67 1.56
CA LEU A 110 1.24 3.68 0.51
C LEU A 110 2.16 2.46 0.59
N THR A 111 2.65 2.15 1.79
CA THR A 111 3.50 0.99 2.03
C THR A 111 2.78 -0.30 1.61
N MET A 112 1.48 -0.43 1.91
CA MET A 112 0.69 -1.59 1.48
C MET A 112 0.47 -1.64 -0.03
N ILE A 113 0.27 -0.50 -0.70
CA ILE A 113 0.20 -0.44 -2.17
C ILE A 113 1.52 -0.96 -2.76
N LEU A 114 2.67 -0.42 -2.30
CA LEU A 114 3.99 -0.77 -2.82
C LEU A 114 4.31 -2.25 -2.62
N LYS A 115 4.14 -2.77 -1.40
CA LYS A 115 4.31 -4.20 -1.08
C LYS A 115 3.45 -5.09 -1.97
N SER A 116 2.20 -4.72 -2.14
CA SER A 116 1.25 -5.50 -2.92
C SER A 116 1.60 -5.51 -4.41
N ILE A 117 2.05 -4.37 -4.96
CA ILE A 117 2.54 -4.30 -6.34
C ILE A 117 3.77 -5.20 -6.51
N VAL A 118 4.77 -5.04 -5.64
CA VAL A 118 6.04 -5.79 -5.69
C VAL A 118 5.79 -7.30 -5.65
N LYS A 119 5.00 -7.77 -4.68
CA LYS A 119 4.65 -9.19 -4.55
C LYS A 119 3.87 -9.75 -5.74
N SER A 120 3.18 -8.90 -6.49
CA SER A 120 2.39 -9.35 -7.63
C SER A 120 3.21 -9.55 -8.92
N TYR A 121 4.45 -9.07 -8.96
CA TYR A 121 5.35 -9.37 -10.09
C TYR A 121 5.84 -10.82 -10.02
N PRO A 122 6.06 -11.50 -11.15
CA PRO A 122 6.74 -12.79 -11.15
C PRO A 122 8.23 -12.61 -10.81
N TYR A 123 8.81 -13.60 -10.14
CA TYR A 123 10.27 -13.68 -9.96
C TYR A 123 10.98 -13.71 -11.34
N PRO A 124 12.11 -13.00 -11.54
CA PRO A 124 12.90 -12.25 -10.56
C PRO A 124 12.50 -10.76 -10.41
N TYR A 125 11.48 -10.29 -11.11
CA TYR A 125 11.13 -8.87 -11.19
C TYR A 125 10.66 -8.25 -9.86
N GLN A 126 10.34 -9.08 -8.87
CA GLN A 126 9.96 -8.67 -7.52
C GLN A 126 11.07 -7.86 -6.83
N ASN A 127 12.34 -8.20 -7.07
CA ASN A 127 13.48 -7.59 -6.37
C ASN A 127 14.22 -6.57 -7.24
N CYS A 128 13.65 -6.15 -8.38
CA CYS A 128 14.27 -5.15 -9.23
C CYS A 128 13.98 -3.74 -8.72
N THR A 129 14.98 -3.07 -8.14
CA THR A 129 14.94 -1.67 -7.68
C THR A 129 14.36 -0.73 -8.75
N GLY A 130 14.75 -0.93 -10.02
CA GLY A 130 14.24 -0.14 -11.14
C GLY A 130 12.72 -0.23 -11.34
N THR A 131 12.12 -1.40 -11.09
CA THR A 131 10.66 -1.59 -11.14
C THR A 131 10.00 -0.78 -10.03
N ARG A 132 10.52 -0.86 -8.79
CA ARG A 132 10.01 -0.12 -7.62
C ARG A 132 10.05 1.39 -7.84
N LEU A 133 11.18 1.91 -8.33
CA LEU A 133 11.35 3.33 -8.65
C LEU A 133 10.40 3.78 -9.77
N THR A 134 10.19 2.96 -10.80
CA THR A 134 9.24 3.25 -11.89
C THR A 134 7.81 3.33 -11.39
N ILE A 135 7.41 2.42 -10.49
CA ILE A 135 6.09 2.44 -9.86
C ILE A 135 5.91 3.70 -9.01
N MET A 136 6.92 4.05 -8.21
CA MET A 136 6.87 5.26 -7.39
C MET A 136 6.74 6.53 -8.23
N ASP A 137 7.58 6.68 -9.25
CA ASP A 137 7.50 7.80 -10.19
C ASP A 137 6.11 7.90 -10.82
N TRP A 138 5.50 6.76 -11.16
CA TRP A 138 4.13 6.73 -11.65
C TRP A 138 3.10 7.16 -10.60
N ILE A 139 3.17 6.65 -9.36
CA ILE A 139 2.25 7.05 -8.27
C ILE A 139 2.32 8.58 -8.07
N LEU A 140 3.54 9.13 -8.05
CA LEU A 140 3.77 10.56 -7.86
C LEU A 140 3.28 11.42 -9.04
N LYS A 141 3.45 10.94 -10.28
CA LYS A 141 3.03 11.65 -11.50
C LYS A 141 1.52 11.59 -11.74
N VAL A 142 0.92 10.42 -11.58
CA VAL A 142 -0.47 10.17 -12.01
C VAL A 142 -1.47 10.41 -10.87
N GLY A 143 -1.02 10.31 -9.62
CA GLY A 143 -1.88 10.56 -8.46
C GLY A 143 -2.42 11.99 -8.37
N ASP A 144 -1.90 12.94 -9.15
CA ASP A 144 -2.34 14.34 -9.17
C ASP A 144 -2.46 14.89 -7.74
N LEU A 145 -1.47 14.51 -6.93
CA LEU A 145 -1.40 14.83 -5.51
C LEU A 145 -0.91 16.27 -5.34
N GLU A 146 -1.42 16.95 -4.32
CA GLU A 146 -0.92 18.26 -3.91
C GLU A 146 0.59 18.20 -3.61
N PRO A 147 1.37 19.28 -3.82
CA PRO A 147 2.82 19.27 -3.62
C PRO A 147 3.26 18.76 -2.24
N SER A 148 2.55 19.16 -1.17
CA SER A 148 2.83 18.71 0.20
C SER A 148 2.55 17.22 0.39
N THR A 149 1.48 16.71 -0.23
CA THR A 149 1.15 15.28 -0.24
C THR A 149 2.18 14.49 -1.05
N LYS A 150 2.60 14.98 -2.22
CA LYS A 150 3.67 14.37 -3.03
C LYS A 150 4.95 14.23 -2.22
N HIS A 151 5.36 15.30 -1.53
CA HIS A 151 6.54 15.26 -0.68
C HIS A 151 6.45 14.16 0.39
N LYS A 152 5.34 14.10 1.16
CA LYS A 152 5.12 13.05 2.16
C LYS A 152 5.16 11.64 1.56
N VAL A 153 4.46 11.43 0.45
CA VAL A 153 4.45 10.14 -0.27
C VAL A 153 5.84 9.77 -0.75
N SER A 154 6.63 10.72 -1.27
CA SER A 154 8.02 10.47 -1.67
C SER A 154 8.89 10.04 -0.49
N LEU A 155 8.77 10.69 0.68
CA LEU A 155 9.53 10.34 1.87
C LEU A 155 9.20 8.94 2.38
N GLU A 156 7.91 8.62 2.50
CA GLU A 156 7.46 7.29 2.92
C GLU A 156 7.94 6.20 1.94
N ALA A 157 7.84 6.46 0.64
CA ALA A 157 8.23 5.50 -0.37
C ALA A 157 9.76 5.34 -0.45
N LEU A 158 10.53 6.41 -0.26
CA LEU A 158 11.98 6.35 -0.11
C LEU A 158 12.38 5.50 1.09
N ARG A 159 11.72 5.70 2.24
CA ARG A 159 11.95 4.90 3.45
C ARG A 159 11.68 3.42 3.19
N PHE A 160 10.56 3.11 2.53
CA PHE A 160 10.22 1.73 2.16
C PHE A 160 11.25 1.11 1.22
N ILE A 161 11.65 1.80 0.14
CA ILE A 161 12.67 1.28 -0.78
C ILE A 161 13.99 1.08 -0.06
N LEU A 162 14.46 2.06 0.71
CA LEU A 162 15.75 1.94 1.40
C LEU A 162 15.73 0.75 2.38
N PHE A 163 14.62 0.54 3.08
CA PHE A 163 14.46 -0.61 3.97
C PHE A 163 14.55 -1.94 3.20
N ASP A 164 13.87 -2.05 2.06
CA ASP A 164 13.95 -3.23 1.19
C ASP A 164 15.36 -3.43 0.58
N GLU A 165 16.06 -2.37 0.18
CA GLU A 165 17.39 -2.46 -0.43
C GLU A 165 18.50 -2.79 0.60
N MET A 166 18.26 -2.49 1.88
CA MET A 166 19.13 -2.90 2.98
C MET A 166 18.85 -4.32 3.47
N ASP A 167 17.92 -5.03 2.82
CA ASP A 167 17.53 -6.41 3.14
C ASP A 167 17.08 -6.59 4.60
N LEU A 168 16.48 -5.53 5.18
CA LEU A 168 15.91 -5.58 6.53
C LEU A 168 14.60 -6.37 6.54
N THR A 169 14.34 -7.08 7.62
CA THR A 169 13.19 -7.99 7.71
C THR A 169 11.88 -7.24 7.99
N HIS A 170 10.88 -7.45 7.13
CA HIS A 170 9.54 -6.88 7.33
C HIS A 170 8.74 -7.65 8.38
N THR A 171 8.66 -7.11 9.59
CA THR A 171 7.85 -7.65 10.69
C THR A 171 6.36 -7.24 10.64
N CYS A 172 5.98 -6.42 9.65
CA CYS A 172 4.63 -5.86 9.53
C CYS A 172 3.74 -6.60 8.53
N CYS A 173 2.43 -6.36 8.64
CA CYS A 173 1.37 -6.86 7.77
C CYS A 173 1.81 -7.03 6.30
N GLN A 174 1.64 -8.26 5.78
CA GLN A 174 1.95 -8.59 4.41
C GLN A 174 0.70 -9.06 3.66
N PRO A 175 0.47 -8.58 2.42
CA PRO A 175 -0.51 -9.16 1.54
C PRO A 175 -0.13 -10.62 1.23
N ALA A 176 -1.05 -11.56 1.46
CA ALA A 176 -0.91 -12.98 1.17
C ALA A 176 -2.22 -13.52 0.56
N GLY A 177 -2.25 -13.68 -0.77
CA GLY A 177 -3.49 -14.05 -1.46
C GLY A 177 -4.58 -12.99 -1.22
N ASN A 178 -5.75 -13.36 -0.73
CA ASN A 178 -6.83 -12.42 -0.38
C ASN A 178 -6.81 -11.93 1.08
N ILE A 179 -5.77 -12.30 1.84
CA ILE A 179 -5.66 -12.03 3.27
C ILE A 179 -4.47 -11.09 3.50
N ILE A 180 -4.50 -10.34 4.59
CA ILE A 180 -3.33 -9.65 5.13
C ILE A 180 -3.00 -10.34 6.45
N LYS A 181 -1.79 -10.88 6.56
CA LYS A 181 -1.29 -11.52 7.77
C LYS A 181 -0.11 -10.71 8.32
N PRO A 182 0.04 -10.51 9.63
CA PRO A 182 1.33 -10.16 10.21
C PRO A 182 2.32 -11.24 9.78
N THR A 183 3.54 -10.81 9.46
CA THR A 183 4.55 -11.74 8.95
C THR A 183 4.93 -12.76 10.01
N ILE A 184 4.94 -12.32 11.27
CA ILE A 184 5.49 -12.98 12.45
C ILE A 184 4.76 -12.45 13.70
N ASP A 185 4.88 -13.14 14.84
CA ASP A 185 4.33 -12.63 16.11
C ASP A 185 5.22 -11.54 16.75
N GLU A 186 4.77 -10.94 17.86
CA GLU A 186 5.51 -9.83 18.49
C GLU A 186 6.83 -10.27 19.14
N GLU A 187 6.93 -11.53 19.58
CA GLU A 187 8.16 -12.08 20.16
C GLU A 187 9.21 -12.24 19.06
N GLU A 188 8.85 -12.91 17.96
CA GLU A 188 9.71 -13.06 16.78
C GLU A 188 10.06 -11.69 16.17
N ALA A 189 9.09 -10.75 16.14
CA ALA A 189 9.36 -9.38 15.71
C ALA A 189 10.33 -8.63 16.63
N SER A 190 10.38 -8.97 17.91
CA SER A 190 11.36 -8.41 18.84
C SER A 190 12.74 -9.01 18.61
N GLU A 191 12.83 -10.33 18.44
CA GLU A 191 14.10 -11.02 18.14
C GLU A 191 14.74 -10.45 16.86
N VAL A 192 13.96 -10.30 15.79
CA VAL A 192 14.43 -9.69 14.53
C VAL A 192 15.00 -8.28 14.76
N ARG A 193 14.36 -7.46 15.59
CA ARG A 193 14.85 -6.09 15.88
C ARG A 193 16.17 -6.11 16.65
N ASP A 194 16.33 -7.04 17.58
CA ASP A 194 17.55 -7.19 18.36
C ASP A 194 18.70 -7.73 17.49
N GLU A 195 18.41 -8.68 16.59
CA GLU A 195 19.38 -9.21 15.63
C GLU A 195 19.82 -8.17 14.59
N GLU A 196 18.88 -7.36 14.08
CA GLU A 196 19.15 -6.37 13.02
C GLU A 196 19.52 -4.97 13.54
N VAL A 197 19.77 -4.80 14.85
CA VAL A 197 19.93 -3.49 15.51
C VAL A 197 20.99 -2.59 14.83
N ASP A 198 22.13 -3.16 14.43
CA ASP A 198 23.21 -2.42 13.78
C ASP A 198 22.82 -1.97 12.37
N MET A 199 22.10 -2.80 11.62
CA MET A 199 21.60 -2.47 10.28
C MET A 199 20.49 -1.43 10.34
N ILE A 200 19.61 -1.53 11.34
CA ILE A 200 18.58 -0.54 11.65
C ILE A 200 19.22 0.83 11.94
N PHE A 201 20.28 0.87 12.73
CA PHE A 201 21.00 2.12 13.02
C PHE A 201 21.57 2.75 11.74
N GLN A 202 22.19 1.95 10.87
CA GLN A 202 22.70 2.40 9.58
C GLN A 202 21.58 2.90 8.66
N PHE A 203 20.45 2.19 8.63
CA PHE A 203 19.26 2.57 7.86
C PHE A 203 18.73 3.94 8.28
N GLU A 204 18.57 4.20 9.57
CA GLU A 204 18.09 5.49 10.05
C GLU A 204 19.07 6.63 9.73
N ALA A 205 20.37 6.37 9.81
CA ALA A 205 21.38 7.35 9.44
C ALA A 205 21.34 7.68 7.93
N LEU A 206 21.24 6.67 7.07
CA LEU A 206 21.12 6.82 5.62
C LEU A 206 19.84 7.54 5.23
N TYR A 207 18.70 7.15 5.83
CA TYR A 207 17.42 7.79 5.59
C TYR A 207 17.46 9.28 5.96
N LYS A 208 17.97 9.62 7.16
CA LYS A 208 18.09 11.02 7.58
C LYS A 208 18.93 11.84 6.61
N ARG A 209 20.04 11.28 6.15
CA ARG A 209 20.91 11.94 5.16
C ARG A 209 20.18 12.20 3.85
N ALA A 210 19.47 11.20 3.32
CA ALA A 210 18.75 11.30 2.06
C ALA A 210 17.56 12.28 2.08
N VAL A 211 17.07 12.67 3.26
CA VAL A 211 15.96 13.62 3.42
C VAL A 211 16.44 15.05 3.71
N LEU A 212 17.65 15.21 4.24
CA LEU A 212 18.22 16.52 4.63
C LEU A 212 19.14 17.13 3.57
N GLU A 213 19.72 16.32 2.69
CA GLU A 213 20.55 16.74 1.54
C GLU A 213 19.68 16.92 0.27
#